data_AF-W9T9G7-F1
#
_entry.id   AF-W9T9G7-F1
#
_cell.length_a   1.000
_cell.length_b   1.000
_cell.length_c   1.000
_cell.angle_alpha   90.00
_cell.angle_beta   90.00
_cell.angle_gamma   90.00
#
_symmetry.space_group_name_H-M   'P 1'
#
loop_
_entity.id
_entity.type
_entity.pdbx_description
1 polymer ?
#
loop_
_entity_poly.entity_id
_entity_poly.type
_entity_poly.pdbx_seq_one_letter_code
_entity_poly.pdbx_strand_id
1 'polypeptide(L)'
;MPAWGQAIGEEGVKNVAAFVRQDLAGLPLPEGTEADLAAGQQVFAQTCAVCHGQGGEGMAALGAPNLTNAAGWIYGSSLGQLQQTIRHGRNGQMPAQQQYLGEDKVHLLAAYVYSLSQKPERLAKQ
;
A
#
# COMPACT_ATOMS: atom_id res chain seq x y z
N MET A 1 -0.74 -8.68 -4.21
CA MET A 1 -1.69 -8.77 -3.09
C MET A 1 -2.81 -9.75 -3.46
N PRO A 2 -3.01 -10.84 -2.71
CA PRO A 2 -4.09 -11.79 -2.97
C PRO A 2 -5.48 -11.17 -2.72
N ALA A 3 -6.51 -11.80 -3.30
CA ALA A 3 -7.91 -11.42 -3.09
C ALA A 3 -8.44 -12.05 -1.79
N TRP A 4 -9.03 -11.24 -0.91
CA TRP A 4 -9.52 -11.70 0.40
C TRP A 4 -11.04 -11.83 0.48
N GLY A 5 -11.80 -11.34 -0.50
CA GLY A 5 -13.27 -11.24 -0.39
C GLY A 5 -13.96 -12.56 -0.05
N GLN A 6 -13.53 -13.68 -0.63
CA GLN A 6 -14.07 -15.01 -0.32
C GLN A 6 -13.56 -15.58 1.02
N ALA A 7 -12.36 -15.19 1.43
CA ALA A 7 -11.69 -15.73 2.61
C ALA A 7 -12.14 -15.08 3.93
N ILE A 8 -12.40 -13.77 3.90
CA ILE A 8 -12.80 -13.00 5.11
C ILE A 8 -14.25 -12.50 5.04
N GLY A 9 -14.95 -12.77 3.94
CA GLY A 9 -16.31 -12.28 3.70
C GLY A 9 -16.39 -10.76 3.49
N GLU A 10 -17.57 -10.30 3.08
CA GLU A 10 -17.80 -8.88 2.79
C GLU A 10 -17.68 -8.00 4.03
N GLU A 11 -18.17 -8.47 5.18
CA GLU A 11 -18.03 -7.75 6.46
C GLU A 11 -16.56 -7.67 6.90
N GLY A 12 -15.78 -8.75 6.75
CA GLY A 12 -14.34 -8.72 7.02
C GLY A 12 -13.62 -7.71 6.14
N VAL A 13 -13.98 -7.62 4.85
CA VAL A 13 -13.44 -6.60 3.93
C VAL A 13 -13.77 -5.19 4.41
N LYS A 14 -15.03 -4.92 4.77
CA LYS A 14 -15.44 -3.60 5.27
C LYS A 14 -14.69 -3.21 6.54
N ASN A 15 -14.64 -4.12 7.50
CA ASN A 15 -14.05 -3.90 8.82
C ASN A 15 -12.55 -3.64 8.73
N VAL A 16 -11.80 -4.48 7.98
CA VAL A 16 -10.36 -4.28 7.84
C VAL A 16 -10.03 -3.06 6.97
N ALA A 17 -10.84 -2.73 5.97
CA ALA A 17 -10.67 -1.49 5.21
C ALA A 17 -10.86 -0.25 6.09
N ALA A 18 -11.87 -0.27 6.98
CA ALA A 18 -12.11 0.81 7.94
C ALA A 18 -10.96 0.94 8.93
N PHE A 19 -10.50 -0.17 9.51
CA PHE A 19 -9.34 -0.21 10.41
C PHE A 19 -8.07 0.34 9.75
N VAL A 20 -7.73 -0.13 8.54
CA VAL A 20 -6.55 0.36 7.81
C VAL A 20 -6.66 1.86 7.53
N ARG A 21 -7.84 2.34 7.14
CA ARG A 21 -8.05 3.75 6.82
C ARG A 21 -7.92 4.64 8.06
N GLN A 22 -8.59 4.28 9.14
CA GLN A 22 -8.70 5.11 10.33
C GLN A 22 -7.51 4.94 11.26
N ASP A 23 -7.23 3.72 11.68
CA ASP A 23 -6.31 3.45 12.79
C ASP A 23 -4.86 3.38 12.32
N LEU A 24 -4.61 2.83 11.12
CA LEU A 24 -3.26 2.79 10.57
C LEU A 24 -2.93 4.09 9.82
N ALA A 25 -3.75 4.48 8.86
CA ALA A 25 -3.47 5.62 7.99
C ALA A 25 -3.91 6.99 8.52
N GLY A 26 -4.62 7.04 9.66
CA GLY A 26 -5.07 8.28 10.28
C GLY A 26 -6.10 9.07 9.47
N LEU A 27 -6.80 8.43 8.52
CA LEU A 27 -7.79 9.08 7.65
C LEU A 27 -9.21 8.89 8.21
N PRO A 28 -10.07 9.93 8.19
CA PRO A 28 -11.43 9.82 8.72
C PRO A 28 -12.27 8.87 7.88
N LEU A 29 -13.16 8.14 8.53
CA LEU A 29 -14.20 7.36 7.85
C LEU A 29 -15.32 8.29 7.34
N PRO A 30 -15.99 7.92 6.23
CA PRO A 30 -17.23 8.57 5.81
C PRO A 30 -18.28 8.53 6.92
N GLU A 31 -19.13 9.55 7.00
CA GLU A 31 -20.25 9.60 7.93
C GLU A 31 -21.23 8.43 7.67
N GLY A 32 -21.76 7.83 8.74
CA GLY A 32 -22.66 6.67 8.62
C GLY A 32 -21.97 5.36 8.20
N THR A 33 -20.63 5.30 8.22
CA THR A 33 -19.92 4.03 7.99
C THR A 33 -20.20 3.07 9.14
N GLU A 34 -20.92 1.98 8.84
CA GLU A 34 -21.07 0.83 9.73
C GLU A 34 -19.91 -0.13 9.50
N ALA A 35 -18.95 -0.14 10.43
CA ALA A 35 -17.83 -1.08 10.44
C ALA A 35 -17.40 -1.36 11.88
N ASP A 36 -17.02 -2.60 12.16
CA ASP A 36 -16.44 -3.00 13.43
C ASP A 36 -14.90 -2.93 13.34
N LEU A 37 -14.34 -1.86 13.92
CA LEU A 37 -12.88 -1.64 13.92
C LEU A 37 -12.13 -2.72 14.70
N ALA A 38 -12.72 -3.26 15.77
CA ALA A 38 -12.07 -4.31 16.56
C ALA A 38 -12.00 -5.62 15.77
N ALA A 39 -13.08 -5.98 15.07
CA ALA A 39 -13.06 -7.10 14.12
C ALA A 39 -12.06 -6.84 12.97
N GLY A 40 -12.00 -5.61 12.47
CA GLY A 40 -11.03 -5.20 11.45
C GLY A 40 -9.58 -5.38 11.89
N GLN A 41 -9.26 -4.98 13.12
CA GLN A 41 -7.96 -5.18 13.74
C GLN A 41 -7.61 -6.66 13.90
N GLN A 42 -8.56 -7.50 14.31
CA GLN A 42 -8.35 -8.95 14.43
C GLN A 42 -8.03 -9.59 13.08
N VAL A 43 -8.81 -9.25 12.03
CA VAL A 43 -8.55 -9.71 10.66
C VAL A 43 -7.17 -9.25 10.18
N PHE A 44 -6.82 -7.98 10.45
CA PHE A 44 -5.52 -7.43 10.10
C PHE A 44 -4.38 -8.22 10.75
N ALA A 45 -4.46 -8.46 12.06
CA ALA A 45 -3.43 -9.17 12.82
C ALA A 45 -3.27 -10.63 12.36
N GLN A 46 -4.36 -11.31 12.01
CA GLN A 46 -4.32 -12.70 11.53
C GLN A 46 -3.79 -12.84 10.11
N THR A 47 -4.06 -11.86 9.24
CA THR A 47 -3.91 -12.06 7.79
C THR A 47 -3.00 -11.03 7.13
N CYS A 48 -3.21 -9.76 7.44
CA CYS A 48 -2.56 -8.65 6.73
C CYS A 48 -1.17 -8.37 7.28
N ALA A 49 -0.98 -8.51 8.59
CA ALA A 49 0.26 -8.21 9.29
C ALA A 49 1.45 -9.07 8.83
N VAL A 50 1.18 -10.27 8.29
CA VAL A 50 2.21 -11.17 7.73
C VAL A 50 2.99 -10.50 6.59
N CYS A 51 2.33 -9.66 5.80
CA CYS A 51 2.95 -8.97 4.67
C CYS A 51 3.16 -7.47 4.93
N HIS A 52 2.28 -6.85 5.72
CA HIS A 52 2.28 -5.41 5.95
C HIS A 52 2.88 -5.00 7.31
N GLY A 53 3.32 -5.94 8.15
CA GLY A 53 3.78 -5.65 9.50
C GLY A 53 2.63 -5.44 10.48
N GLN A 54 2.91 -5.61 11.77
CA GLN A 54 1.89 -5.52 12.82
C GLN A 54 1.32 -4.10 12.96
N GLY A 55 2.14 -3.07 12.74
CA GLY A 55 1.70 -1.67 12.73
C GLY A 55 1.43 -1.14 11.32
N GLY A 56 1.44 -2.00 10.28
CA GLY A 56 1.26 -1.55 8.91
C GLY A 56 2.49 -0.89 8.29
N GLU A 57 3.69 -1.12 8.81
CA GLU A 57 4.93 -0.49 8.32
C GLU A 57 5.32 -0.89 6.89
N GLY A 58 4.79 -2.01 6.40
CA GLY A 58 5.09 -2.60 5.10
C GLY A 58 6.32 -3.50 5.10
N MET A 59 6.49 -4.26 4.01
CA MET A 59 7.66 -5.10 3.79
C MET A 59 8.18 -4.92 2.37
N ALA A 60 9.27 -4.16 2.22
CA ALA A 60 9.86 -3.84 0.91
C ALA A 60 10.27 -5.10 0.13
N ALA A 61 10.74 -6.15 0.81
CA ALA A 61 11.11 -7.42 0.19
C ALA A 61 9.95 -8.12 -0.54
N LEU A 62 8.71 -7.90 -0.08
CA LEU A 62 7.49 -8.43 -0.72
C LEU A 62 6.84 -7.41 -1.66
N GLY A 63 7.37 -6.19 -1.74
CA GLY A 63 6.69 -5.06 -2.38
C GLY A 63 5.38 -4.66 -1.67
N ALA A 64 5.18 -5.08 -0.41
CA ALA A 64 4.00 -4.74 0.35
C ALA A 64 4.13 -3.31 0.91
N PRO A 65 3.25 -2.37 0.52
CA PRO A 65 3.39 -0.97 0.91
C PRO A 65 3.15 -0.75 2.40
N ASN A 66 3.71 0.34 2.89
CA ASN A 66 3.37 0.91 4.19
C ASN A 66 1.92 1.42 4.19
N LEU A 67 1.14 0.97 5.17
CA LEU A 67 -0.28 1.29 5.36
C LEU A 67 -0.52 2.39 6.40
N THR A 68 0.53 2.97 7.00
CA THR A 68 0.39 4.12 7.91
C THR A 68 0.46 5.46 7.19
N ASN A 69 0.95 5.48 5.94
CA ASN A 69 1.02 6.69 5.14
C ASN A 69 0.34 6.52 3.78
N ALA A 70 -0.88 7.06 3.67
CA ALA A 70 -1.66 7.00 2.45
C ALA A 70 -1.06 7.76 1.24
N ALA A 71 -0.12 8.68 1.46
CA ALA A 71 0.53 9.42 0.36
C ALA A 71 1.30 8.49 -0.60
N GLY A 72 1.75 7.33 -0.12
CA GLY A 72 2.45 6.34 -0.94
C GLY A 72 1.55 5.36 -1.69
N TRP A 73 0.22 5.45 -1.54
CA TRP A 73 -0.70 4.46 -2.10
C TRP A 73 -1.09 4.77 -3.55
N ILE A 74 -0.86 3.82 -4.44
CA ILE A 74 -1.14 3.97 -5.88
C ILE A 74 -2.56 3.55 -6.30
N TYR A 75 -3.32 2.89 -5.42
CA TYR A 75 -4.66 2.37 -5.72
C TYR A 75 -5.79 3.21 -5.10
N GLY A 76 -5.46 4.41 -4.63
CA GLY A 76 -6.37 5.31 -3.92
C GLY A 76 -6.53 4.97 -2.45
N SER A 77 -7.12 5.89 -1.70
CA SER A 77 -7.24 5.81 -0.24
C SER A 77 -8.67 5.84 0.26
N SER A 78 -9.69 6.08 -0.59
CA SER A 78 -11.08 6.06 -0.15
C SER A 78 -11.49 4.70 0.39
N LEU A 79 -12.46 4.67 1.30
CA LEU A 79 -12.90 3.42 1.93
C LEU A 79 -13.34 2.38 0.88
N GLY A 80 -14.09 2.79 -0.15
CA GLY A 80 -14.49 1.91 -1.25
C GLY A 80 -13.30 1.40 -2.08
N GLN A 81 -12.27 2.22 -2.33
CA GLN A 81 -11.05 1.78 -3.03
C GLN A 81 -10.23 0.78 -2.21
N LEU A 82 -10.18 0.96 -0.89
CA LEU A 82 -9.56 0.01 0.03
C LEU A 82 -10.33 -1.32 0.04
N GLN A 83 -11.65 -1.27 0.17
CA GLN A 83 -12.51 -2.46 0.08
C GLN A 83 -12.31 -3.20 -1.25
N GLN A 84 -12.26 -2.48 -2.38
CA GLN A 84 -12.00 -3.08 -3.70
C GLN A 84 -10.63 -3.77 -3.76
N THR A 85 -9.61 -3.11 -3.22
CA THR A 85 -8.22 -3.60 -3.16
C THR A 85 -8.13 -4.87 -2.30
N ILE A 86 -8.78 -4.89 -1.15
CA ILE A 86 -8.78 -6.05 -0.24
C ILE A 86 -9.63 -7.18 -0.83
N ARG A 87 -10.80 -6.88 -1.39
CA ARG A 87 -11.73 -7.86 -1.94
C ARG A 87 -11.15 -8.62 -3.12
N HIS A 88 -10.56 -7.90 -4.08
CA HIS A 88 -10.13 -8.47 -5.35
C HIS A 88 -8.62 -8.61 -5.50
N GLY A 89 -7.84 -8.12 -4.52
CA GLY A 89 -6.40 -8.13 -4.61
C GLY A 89 -5.85 -7.15 -5.65
N ARG A 90 -4.53 -7.18 -5.83
CA ARG A 90 -3.79 -6.33 -6.78
C ARG A 90 -2.58 -7.07 -7.33
N ASN A 91 -2.33 -6.90 -8.63
CA ASN A 91 -1.20 -7.46 -9.35
C ASN A 91 -0.54 -6.38 -10.22
N GLY A 92 0.00 -5.33 -9.58
CA GLY A 92 0.79 -4.32 -10.27
C GLY A 92 2.05 -4.93 -10.88
N GLN A 93 2.41 -4.50 -12.10
CA GLN A 93 3.59 -4.97 -12.80
C GLN A 93 4.47 -3.77 -13.17
N MET A 94 5.76 -3.88 -12.87
CA MET A 94 6.80 -3.01 -13.42
C MET A 94 7.56 -3.83 -14.46
N PRO A 95 7.34 -3.60 -15.77
CA PRO A 95 8.00 -4.38 -16.81
C PRO A 95 9.52 -4.23 -16.74
N ALA A 96 10.25 -5.31 -16.96
CA ALA A 96 11.71 -5.25 -17.00
C ALA A 96 12.18 -4.34 -18.15
N GLN A 97 12.98 -3.32 -17.83
CA GLN A 97 13.42 -2.35 -18.83
C GLN A 97 14.70 -2.77 -19.58
N GLN A 98 15.39 -3.81 -19.10
CA GLN A 98 16.67 -4.29 -19.65
C GLN A 98 16.61 -4.55 -21.16
N GLN A 99 15.55 -5.21 -21.64
CA GLN A 99 15.41 -5.58 -23.06
C GLN A 99 15.15 -4.38 -23.97
N TYR A 100 14.60 -3.28 -23.43
CA TYR A 100 14.22 -2.10 -24.21
C TYR A 100 15.30 -1.02 -24.18
N LEU A 101 15.99 -0.85 -23.05
CA LEU A 101 16.87 0.28 -22.80
C LEU A 101 18.36 -0.12 -22.68
N GLY A 102 18.65 -1.39 -22.36
CA GLY A 102 20.01 -1.84 -22.03
C GLY A 102 20.50 -1.35 -20.68
N GLU A 103 21.68 -1.85 -20.26
CA GLU A 103 22.24 -1.61 -18.93
C GLU A 103 22.53 -0.12 -18.66
N ASP A 104 23.26 0.55 -19.55
CA ASP A 104 23.71 1.93 -19.34
C ASP A 104 22.54 2.90 -19.09
N LYS A 105 21.47 2.80 -19.89
CA LYS A 105 20.29 3.66 -19.73
C LYS A 105 19.49 3.32 -18.48
N VAL A 106 19.37 2.04 -18.15
CA VAL A 106 18.72 1.61 -16.90
C VAL A 106 19.50 2.14 -15.70
N HIS A 107 20.83 2.10 -15.73
CA HIS A 107 21.68 2.63 -14.67
C HIS A 107 21.52 4.15 -14.50
N LEU A 108 21.49 4.90 -15.61
CA LEU A 108 21.22 6.35 -15.58
C LEU A 108 19.82 6.67 -15.04
N LEU A 109 18.80 5.91 -15.44
CA LEU A 109 17.44 6.08 -14.93
C LEU A 109 17.34 5.74 -13.44
N ALA A 110 18.05 4.70 -12.97
CA ALA A 110 18.12 4.37 -11.56
C ALA A 110 18.74 5.52 -10.75
N ALA A 111 19.84 6.10 -11.24
CA ALA A 111 20.46 7.28 -10.63
C ALA A 111 19.51 8.49 -10.62
N TYR A 112 18.78 8.72 -11.71
CA TYR A 112 17.81 9.80 -11.81
C TYR A 112 16.65 9.63 -10.82
N VAL A 113 16.00 8.46 -10.77
CA VAL A 113 14.91 8.17 -9.82
C VAL A 113 15.40 8.31 -8.38
N TYR A 114 16.61 7.85 -8.09
CA TYR A 114 17.23 8.05 -6.77
C TYR A 114 17.37 9.54 -6.44
N SER A 115 17.82 10.35 -7.40
CA SER A 115 17.98 11.80 -7.22
C SER A 115 16.67 12.54 -6.93
N LEU A 116 15.53 12.07 -7.45
CA LEU A 116 14.21 12.68 -7.23
C LEU A 116 13.80 12.68 -5.74
N SER A 117 14.32 11.74 -4.96
CA SER A 117 14.04 11.63 -3.52
C SER A 117 14.91 12.55 -2.65
N GLN A 118 15.92 13.21 -3.24
CA GLN A 118 16.82 14.11 -2.54
C GLN A 118 16.31 15.55 -2.66
N LYS A 119 16.17 16.27 -1.53
CA LYS A 119 15.77 17.70 -1.54
C LYS A 119 16.78 18.53 -2.35
N PRO A 120 16.34 19.60 -3.05
CA PRO A 120 17.17 20.38 -3.98
C PRO A 120 18.41 21.07 -3.37
N GLU A 121 18.56 21.11 -2.04
CA GLU A 121 19.71 21.73 -1.36
C GLU A 121 21.05 21.00 -1.59
N ARG A 122 21.07 19.75 -2.07
CA ARG A 122 22.32 19.00 -2.29
C ARG A 122 22.92 19.09 -3.69
N LEU A 123 22.17 19.55 -4.69
CA LEU A 123 22.65 19.62 -6.08
C LEU A 123 23.33 20.97 -6.42
N ALA A 124 23.21 21.97 -5.55
CA ALA A 124 23.82 23.30 -5.72
C ALA A 124 25.21 23.44 -5.06
N LYS A 125 25.76 22.36 -4.48
CA LYS A 125 27.10 22.33 -3.87
C LYS A 125 27.99 21.30 -4.56
N GLN A 126 28.27 21.51 -5.84
CA GLN A 126 29.45 20.99 -6.54
C GLN A 126 29.94 22.06 -7.51
#